data_AF-A0A953MGE1-F1
#
_entry.id   AF-A0A953MGE1-F1
#
_cell.length_a   1.000
_cell.length_b   1.000
_cell.length_c   1.000
_cell.angle_alpha   90.00
_cell.angle_beta   90.00
_cell.angle_gamma   90.00
#
_symmetry.space_group_name_H-M   'P 1'
#
loop_
_entity.id
_entity.type
_entity.pdbx_description
1 polymer ?
#
loop_
_entity_poly.entity_id
_entity_poly.type
_entity_poly.pdbx_seq_one_letter_code
_entity_poly.pdbx_strand_id
1 'polypeptide(L)'
;MNLKKGDVIELEISKYAFEGKGIGKIKLDENDESAYVVFVDKTYPGDKVKASYSRIKKSYAEARLEEILEKSVDRTEPKCTHFGVCGGCKQQDLKYEVQAEYKELQV
;
A
#
# COMPACT_ATOMS: atom_id res chain seq x y z
N MET A 1 -13.25 13.14 -11.39
CA MET A 1 -13.83 13.05 -10.01
C MET A 1 -13.11 13.98 -9.04
N ASN A 2 -13.81 14.60 -8.08
CA ASN A 2 -13.19 15.49 -7.08
C ASN A 2 -12.85 14.69 -5.81
N LEU A 3 -11.62 14.23 -5.67
CA LEU A 3 -11.16 13.43 -4.53
C LEU A 3 -11.16 14.28 -3.25
N LYS A 4 -11.73 13.78 -2.16
CA LYS A 4 -11.66 14.43 -0.84
C LYS A 4 -10.88 13.58 0.15
N LYS A 5 -10.25 14.28 1.09
CA LYS A 5 -9.59 13.63 2.22
C LYS A 5 -10.65 12.90 3.05
N GLY A 6 -10.39 11.63 3.37
CA GLY A 6 -11.32 10.75 4.07
C GLY A 6 -12.20 9.89 3.16
N ASP A 7 -12.27 10.16 1.85
CA ASP A 7 -12.96 9.26 0.94
C ASP A 7 -12.26 7.89 0.93
N VAL A 8 -13.05 6.83 0.97
CA VAL A 8 -12.57 5.45 0.97
C VAL A 8 -12.53 4.94 -0.46
N ILE A 9 -11.45 4.26 -0.80
CA ILE A 9 -11.25 3.63 -2.09
C ILE A 9 -10.81 2.19 -1.92
N GLU A 10 -11.31 1.32 -2.80
CA GLU A 10 -10.80 -0.03 -2.99
C GLU A 10 -9.79 -0.05 -4.13
N LEU A 11 -8.62 -0.61 -3.86
CA LEU A 11 -7.56 -0.75 -4.86
C LEU A 11 -6.71 -1.98 -4.61
N GLU A 12 -6.14 -2.49 -5.69
CA GLU A 12 -5.13 -3.53 -5.65
C GLU A 12 -3.74 -2.90 -5.61
N ILE A 13 -2.88 -3.44 -4.76
CA ILE A 13 -1.50 -3.01 -4.64
C ILE A 13 -0.67 -3.76 -5.66
N SER A 14 -0.08 -3.04 -6.60
CA SER A 14 0.67 -3.62 -7.71
C SER A 14 2.18 -3.57 -7.50
N LYS A 15 2.68 -2.60 -6.72
CA LYS A 15 4.12 -2.44 -6.48
C LYS A 15 4.41 -2.05 -5.03
N TYR A 16 5.66 -2.24 -4.63
CA TYR A 16 6.18 -1.81 -3.33
C TYR A 16 7.12 -0.62 -3.54
N ALA A 17 6.90 0.45 -2.78
CA ALA A 17 7.70 1.67 -2.80
C ALA A 17 8.73 1.68 -1.66
N PHE A 18 9.68 2.60 -1.78
CA PHE A 18 10.60 2.95 -0.70
C PHE A 18 9.83 3.37 0.59
N GLU A 19 10.42 3.10 1.75
CA GLU A 19 9.84 3.30 3.10
C GLU A 19 8.73 2.36 3.56
N GLY A 20 8.24 1.48 2.70
CA GLY A 20 7.26 0.45 3.06
C GLY A 20 5.81 0.79 2.76
N LYS A 21 5.62 1.54 1.67
CA LYS A 21 4.30 1.87 1.11
C LYS A 21 4.02 0.97 -0.08
N GLY A 22 2.82 0.42 -0.16
CA GLY A 22 2.32 -0.16 -1.41
C GLY A 22 1.91 0.93 -2.38
N ILE A 23 1.98 0.62 -3.68
CA ILE A 23 1.51 1.47 -4.76
C ILE A 23 0.32 0.78 -5.42
N GLY A 24 -0.83 1.44 -5.38
CA GLY A 24 -1.96 1.14 -6.25
C GLY A 24 -2.14 2.22 -7.31
N LYS A 25 -2.87 1.88 -8.37
CA LYS A 25 -3.13 2.75 -9.52
C LYS A 25 -4.62 2.78 -9.80
N ILE A 26 -5.17 3.98 -9.98
CA ILE A 26 -6.59 4.20 -10.24
C ILE A 26 -6.76 5.13 -11.43
N LYS A 27 -7.91 5.08 -12.10
CA LYS A 27 -8.27 6.06 -13.14
C LYS A 27 -9.14 7.15 -12.50
N LEU A 28 -8.76 8.42 -12.68
CA LEU A 28 -9.53 9.56 -12.14
C LEU A 28 -10.66 10.03 -13.05
N ASP A 29 -10.51 9.77 -14.34
CA ASP A 29 -11.47 10.09 -15.39
C ASP A 29 -11.49 8.93 -16.38
N GLU A 30 -12.66 8.67 -16.94
CA GLU A 30 -12.84 7.67 -18.00
C GLU A 30 -12.13 8.05 -19.31
N ASN A 31 -11.88 9.34 -19.52
CA ASN A 31 -11.19 9.87 -20.69
C ASN A 31 -9.68 10.07 -20.48
N ASP A 32 -9.17 9.88 -19.25
CA ASP A 32 -7.76 10.07 -18.94
C ASP A 32 -7.06 8.70 -18.95
N GLU A 33 -6.12 8.52 -19.88
CA GLU A 33 -5.32 7.30 -19.99
C GLU A 33 -4.25 7.20 -18.88
N SER A 34 -4.00 8.28 -18.14
CA SER A 34 -3.00 8.28 -17.08
C SER A 34 -3.52 7.68 -15.78
N ALA A 35 -2.78 6.69 -15.27
CA ALA A 35 -3.07 6.09 -13.99
C ALA A 35 -2.61 7.01 -12.85
N TYR A 36 -3.54 7.40 -11.98
CA TYR A 36 -3.25 8.15 -10.77
C TYR A 36 -2.73 7.24 -9.68
N VAL A 37 -1.59 7.62 -9.11
CA VAL A 37 -0.83 6.81 -8.17
C VAL A 37 -1.33 7.04 -6.75
N VAL A 38 -1.63 5.96 -6.04
CA VAL A 38 -2.02 6.00 -4.62
C VAL A 38 -1.03 5.19 -3.81
N PHE A 39 -0.37 5.85 -2.86
CA PHE A 39 0.52 5.20 -1.90
C PHE A 39 -0.27 4.79 -0.66
N VAL A 40 -0.17 3.52 -0.26
CA VAL A 40 -0.88 2.98 0.91
C VAL A 40 0.14 2.41 1.91
N ASP A 41 0.09 2.87 3.15
CA ASP A 41 0.98 2.36 4.20
C ASP A 41 0.62 0.91 4.58
N LYS A 42 1.63 0.10 4.96
CA LYS A 42 1.46 -1.28 5.50
C LYS A 42 0.82 -2.28 4.54
N THR A 43 1.03 -2.09 3.24
CA THR A 43 0.50 -2.97 2.19
C THR A 43 1.59 -3.46 1.24
N TYR A 44 1.37 -4.63 0.66
CA TYR A 44 2.31 -5.31 -0.23
C TYR A 44 1.66 -5.64 -1.58
N PRO A 45 2.45 -5.80 -2.65
CA PRO A 45 1.98 -6.33 -3.92
C PRO A 45 1.11 -7.57 -3.77
N GLY A 46 -0.05 -7.59 -4.43
CA GLY A 46 -1.05 -8.64 -4.34
C GLY A 46 -2.09 -8.45 -3.24
N ASP A 47 -1.97 -7.43 -2.39
CA ASP A 47 -3.05 -7.07 -1.47
C ASP A 47 -4.18 -6.35 -2.22
N LYS A 48 -5.43 -6.72 -1.90
CA LYS A 48 -6.61 -5.91 -2.21
C LYS A 48 -7.08 -5.24 -0.93
N VAL A 49 -7.17 -3.91 -0.94
CA VAL A 49 -7.41 -3.14 0.30
C VAL A 49 -8.48 -2.07 0.14
N LYS A 50 -9.14 -1.75 1.24
CA LYS A 50 -9.83 -0.47 1.45
C LYS A 50 -8.87 0.50 2.11
N ALA A 51 -8.71 1.67 1.52
CA ALA A 51 -7.87 2.72 2.05
C ALA A 51 -8.60 4.07 2.01
N SER A 52 -8.39 4.90 3.03
CA SER A 52 -8.94 6.25 3.12
C SER A 52 -7.90 7.28 2.71
N TYR A 53 -8.26 8.24 1.84
CA TYR A 53 -7.30 9.26 1.42
C TYR A 53 -6.88 10.13 2.60
N SER A 54 -5.58 10.19 2.85
CA SER A 54 -4.98 10.98 3.93
C SER A 54 -4.39 12.30 3.43
N ARG A 55 -3.80 12.29 2.23
CA ARG A 55 -3.29 13.47 1.54
C ARG A 55 -3.47 13.29 0.03
N ILE A 56 -3.97 14.33 -0.63
CA ILE A 56 -4.20 14.32 -2.09
C ILE A 56 -3.33 15.41 -2.70
N LYS A 57 -2.54 15.05 -3.72
CA LYS A 57 -1.78 15.99 -4.56
C LYS A 57 -2.19 15.84 -6.01
N LYS A 58 -1.73 16.76 -6.86
CA LYS A 58 -2.09 16.74 -8.30
C LYS A 58 -1.63 15.47 -9.03
N SER A 59 -0.50 14.88 -8.64
CA SER A 59 0.11 13.72 -9.31
C SER A 59 -0.04 12.40 -8.58
N TYR A 60 -0.35 12.42 -7.28
CA TYR A 60 -0.53 11.21 -6.47
C TYR A 60 -1.33 11.51 -5.20
N ALA A 61 -1.83 10.47 -4.55
CA ALA A 61 -2.39 10.53 -3.21
C ALA A 61 -1.66 9.58 -2.24
N GLU A 62 -1.71 9.91 -0.96
CA GLU A 62 -1.34 9.04 0.15
C GLU A 62 -2.64 8.61 0.84
N ALA A 63 -2.80 7.32 1.10
CA ALA A 63 -3.97 6.74 1.75
C ALA A 63 -3.55 5.88 2.94
N ARG A 64 -4.42 5.83 3.95
CA ARG A 64 -4.25 4.97 5.12
C ARG A 64 -5.03 3.69 4.90
N LEU A 65 -4.40 2.56 5.19
CA LEU A 65 -5.06 1.26 5.19
C LEU A 65 -6.17 1.24 6.25
N GLU A 66 -7.40 0.97 5.83
CA GLU A 66 -8.54 0.73 6.71
C GLU A 66 -8.75 -0.78 6.90
N GLU A 67 -8.75 -1.53 5.79
CA GLU A 67 -9.03 -2.97 5.79
C GLU A 67 -8.30 -3.67 4.63
N ILE A 68 -7.77 -4.87 4.88
CA ILE A 68 -7.28 -5.76 3.82
C ILE A 68 -8.41 -6.71 3.46
N LEU A 69 -8.94 -6.58 2.24
CA LEU A 69 -10.00 -7.42 1.70
C LEU A 69 -9.46 -8.77 1.24
N GLU A 70 -8.28 -8.76 0.62
CA GLU A 70 -7.55 -9.95 0.19
C GLU A 70 -6.07 -9.78 0.50
N LYS A 71 -5.48 -10.77 1.18
CA LYS A 71 -4.08 -10.74 1.58
C LYS A 71 -3.22 -11.31 0.46
N SER A 72 -2.11 -10.64 0.17
CA SER A 72 -1.04 -11.19 -0.65
C SER A 72 -0.57 -12.54 -0.10
N VAL A 73 -0.24 -13.46 -1.02
CA VAL A 73 0.31 -14.78 -0.71
C VAL A 73 1.67 -14.72 0.01
N ASP A 74 2.32 -13.57 -0.04
CA ASP A 74 3.64 -13.33 0.57
C ASP A 74 3.59 -12.80 1.99
N ARG A 75 2.39 -12.53 2.50
CA ARG A 75 2.20 -12.23 3.91
C ARG A 75 2.47 -13.46 4.78
N THR A 76 2.98 -13.21 5.97
CA THR A 76 3.18 -14.22 7.02
C THR A 76 2.75 -13.68 8.37
N GLU A 77 2.58 -14.54 9.36
CA GLU A 77 2.25 -14.11 10.71
C GLU A 77 3.50 -13.50 11.38
N PRO A 78 3.43 -12.24 11.88
CA PRO A 78 4.56 -11.63 12.55
C PRO A 78 4.87 -12.34 13.86
N LYS A 79 6.14 -12.65 14.11
CA LYS A 79 6.56 -13.34 15.35
C LYS A 79 6.45 -12.46 16.61
N CYS A 80 6.40 -11.13 16.47
CA CYS A 80 6.31 -10.20 17.59
C CYS A 80 4.85 -9.81 17.82
N THR A 81 4.37 -9.99 19.04
CA THR A 81 3.02 -9.58 19.48
C THR A 81 2.81 -8.07 19.45
N HIS A 82 3.88 -7.27 19.44
CA HIS A 82 3.83 -5.81 19.36
C HIS A 82 3.95 -5.27 17.92
N PHE A 83 4.01 -6.16 16.92
CA PHE A 83 4.13 -5.76 15.52
C PHE A 83 2.98 -4.83 15.10
N GLY A 84 3.31 -3.78 14.34
CA GLY A 84 2.35 -2.76 13.92
C GLY A 84 2.11 -1.61 14.91
N VAL A 85 2.57 -1.74 16.17
CA VAL A 85 2.42 -0.72 17.24
C VAL A 85 3.77 -0.13 17.67
N CYS A 86 4.77 -0.95 17.99
CA CYS A 86 6.02 -0.44 18.60
C CYS A 86 6.94 0.30 17.61
N GLY A 87 6.75 0.12 16.31
CA GLY A 87 7.55 0.76 15.26
C GLY A 87 8.96 0.19 15.01
N GLY A 88 9.41 -0.76 15.82
CA GLY A 88 10.76 -1.36 15.68
C GLY A 88 10.94 -2.26 14.47
N CYS A 89 9.87 -2.89 13.97
CA CYS A 89 9.90 -3.75 12.79
C CYS A 89 8.89 -3.24 11.75
N LYS A 90 9.33 -3.15 10.48
CA LYS A 90 8.49 -2.65 9.38
C LYS A 90 7.79 -3.74 8.55
N GLN A 91 8.35 -4.95 8.45
CA GLN A 91 7.92 -5.97 7.48
C GLN A 91 7.89 -7.38 8.08
N GLN A 92 7.65 -7.54 9.38
CA GLN A 92 7.68 -8.86 10.02
C GLN A 92 6.52 -9.76 9.57
N ASP A 93 5.48 -9.15 9.00
CA ASP A 93 4.33 -9.78 8.37
C ASP A 93 4.54 -10.10 6.87
N LEU A 94 5.78 -10.04 6.37
CA LEU A 94 6.16 -10.41 5.02
C LEU A 94 7.18 -11.55 5.06
N LYS A 95 7.11 -12.52 4.13
CA LYS A 95 8.12 -13.56 3.97
C LYS A 95 9.52 -12.95 3.81
N TYR A 96 10.51 -13.58 4.43
CA TYR A 96 11.88 -13.06 4.46
C TYR A 96 12.51 -12.94 3.06
N GLU A 97 12.24 -13.90 2.17
CA GLU A 97 12.73 -13.91 0.79
C GLU A 97 12.26 -12.65 0.06
N VAL A 98 10.97 -12.33 0.17
CA VAL A 98 10.35 -11.14 -0.44
C VAL A 98 10.87 -9.84 0.20
N GLN A 99 11.16 -9.84 1.50
CA GLN A 99 11.83 -8.69 2.14
C GLN A 99 13.21 -8.43 1.52
N ALA A 100 13.98 -9.48 1.22
CA ALA A 100 15.29 -9.36 0.61
C ALA A 100 15.18 -8.85 -0.84
N GLU A 101 14.25 -9.40 -1.63
CA GLU A 101 13.96 -8.93 -2.99
C GLU A 101 13.63 -7.43 -3.01
N TYR A 102 12.74 -6.97 -2.12
CA TYR A 102 12.39 -5.55 -2.04
C TYR A 102 13.53 -4.65 -1.59
N LYS A 103 14.49 -5.16 -0.82
CA LYS A 103 15.71 -4.41 -0.45
C LYS A 103 16.66 -4.31 -1.63
N GLU A 104 16.80 -5.37 -2.42
CA GLU A 104 17.67 -5.37 -3.61
C GLU A 104 17.16 -4.40 -4.68
N LEU A 105 15.85 -4.33 -4.90
CA LEU A 105 15.23 -3.37 -5.82
C LEU A 105 15.41 -1.89 -5.44
N GLN A 106 15.90 -1.59 -4.23
CA GLN A 106 16.11 -0.23 -3.73
C GLN A 106 17.57 0.25 -3.84
N VAL A 107 18.47 -0.60 -4.33
CA VAL A 107 19.90 -0.32 -4.56
C VAL A 107 20.12 0.00 -6.04
#